data_AF-X1IKF6-F1
#
_entry.id   AF-X1IKF6-F1
#
_cell.length_a   1.000
_cell.length_b   1.000
_cell.length_c   1.000
_cell.angle_alpha   90.00
_cell.angle_beta   90.00
_cell.angle_gamma   90.00
#
_symmetry.space_group_name_H-M   'P 1'
#
loop_
_entity.id
_entity.type
_entity.pdbx_description
1 polymer ?
#
loop_
_entity_poly.entity_id
_entity_poly.type
_entity_poly.pdbx_seq_one_letter_code
_entity_poly.pdbx_strand_id
1 'polypeptide(L)'
;MSDEQPPAKNNTKEEVEEEKEEKVEDIPERKVQDITVYQFNDEIGDFEELIIDPELKLQDLLDDDFVLLFTDPQHYRVWLWHGYNTTTRMKFIAAKMAPVIRDKHGIAFKITAVDQDDESHGFKVMLGLEKEIDYELTQTGPAYEGTAEDLELLESLSRERILLILEKAGI
;
A
#
# COMPACT_ATOMS: atom_id res chain seq x y z
N MET A 1 14.25 -74.33 -36.15
CA MET A 1 15.44 -73.68 -36.73
C MET A 1 15.63 -72.39 -35.96
N SER A 2 16.75 -72.31 -35.23
CA SER A 2 17.54 -71.11 -34.89
C SER A 2 16.86 -69.90 -34.23
N ASP A 3 17.37 -69.22 -33.22
CA ASP A 3 18.51 -69.35 -32.30
C ASP A 3 18.27 -68.31 -31.17
N GLU A 4 18.93 -68.55 -30.04
CA GLU A 4 19.18 -67.74 -28.81
C GLU A 4 18.76 -66.24 -28.76
N GLN A 5 17.96 -65.76 -27.78
CA GLN A 5 18.26 -65.41 -26.35
C GLN A 5 19.07 -64.08 -26.12
N PRO A 6 19.08 -63.44 -24.92
CA PRO A 6 18.04 -62.75 -24.11
C PRO A 6 18.66 -61.42 -23.51
N PRO A 7 18.58 -60.98 -22.21
CA PRO A 7 17.57 -60.96 -21.13
C PRO A 7 17.39 -59.57 -20.43
N ALA A 8 16.64 -59.55 -19.30
CA ALA A 8 16.73 -58.65 -18.13
C ALA A 8 16.07 -57.26 -18.23
N LYS A 9 15.55 -56.59 -17.20
CA LYS A 9 15.06 -56.83 -15.83
C LYS A 9 14.57 -55.44 -15.36
N ASN A 10 13.72 -55.41 -14.33
CA ASN A 10 13.42 -54.29 -13.42
C ASN A 10 12.49 -53.19 -13.97
N ASN A 11 11.26 -53.03 -13.47
CA ASN A 11 10.86 -52.52 -12.15
C ASN A 11 11.26 -51.05 -11.99
N THR A 12 10.29 -50.11 -12.04
CA THR A 12 10.15 -48.96 -11.13
C THR A 12 8.85 -48.20 -11.46
N LYS A 13 8.10 -47.90 -10.40
CA LYS A 13 6.96 -46.98 -10.33
C LYS A 13 7.41 -45.54 -10.62
N GLU A 14 6.70 -44.84 -11.48
CA GLU A 14 6.63 -43.37 -11.54
C GLU A 14 5.14 -43.12 -11.87
N GLU A 15 4.23 -42.84 -10.92
CA GLU A 15 4.08 -41.56 -10.21
C GLU A 15 4.40 -40.37 -11.13
N VAL A 16 3.49 -40.13 -12.08
CA VAL A 16 3.38 -38.82 -12.73
C VAL A 16 2.42 -38.01 -11.87
N GLU A 17 3.01 -37.07 -11.15
CA GLU A 17 2.36 -36.07 -10.32
C GLU A 17 1.30 -35.32 -11.13
N GLU A 18 0.08 -35.23 -10.57
CA GLU A 18 -0.93 -34.29 -11.02
C GLU A 18 -0.41 -32.88 -10.74
N GLU A 19 0.17 -32.24 -11.76
CA GLU A 19 0.33 -30.79 -11.80
C GLU A 19 -1.06 -30.16 -11.74
N LYS A 20 -1.49 -29.82 -10.51
CA LYS A 20 -2.58 -28.87 -10.30
C LYS A 20 -2.06 -27.51 -10.73
N GLU A 21 -2.28 -27.17 -11.98
CA GLU A 21 -2.32 -25.79 -12.44
C GLU A 21 -3.38 -25.07 -11.60
N GLU A 22 -2.93 -24.39 -10.54
CA GLU A 22 -3.72 -23.40 -9.85
C GLU A 22 -4.12 -22.35 -10.88
N LYS A 23 -5.41 -22.35 -11.23
CA LYS A 23 -6.03 -21.28 -12.00
C LYS A 23 -5.79 -19.99 -11.24
N VAL A 24 -4.86 -19.18 -11.73
CA VAL A 24 -4.74 -17.77 -11.39
C VAL A 24 -6.09 -17.16 -11.73
N GLU A 25 -6.92 -16.94 -10.70
CA GLU A 25 -8.20 -16.27 -10.87
C GLU A 25 -7.93 -14.91 -11.50
N ASP A 26 -8.55 -14.68 -12.66
CA ASP A 26 -8.50 -13.45 -13.44
C ASP A 26 -8.93 -12.28 -12.54
N ILE A 27 -7.97 -11.62 -11.90
CA ILE A 27 -8.23 -10.44 -11.09
C ILE A 27 -8.72 -9.39 -12.07
N PRO A 28 -9.97 -8.89 -11.97
CA PRO A 28 -10.49 -7.95 -12.94
C PRO A 28 -9.59 -6.70 -12.95
N GLU A 29 -8.96 -6.42 -14.09
CA GLU A 29 -8.17 -5.20 -14.29
C GLU A 29 -9.02 -4.00 -13.86
N ARG A 30 -8.59 -3.38 -12.77
CA ARG A 30 -9.31 -2.27 -12.15
C ARG A 30 -9.27 -1.12 -13.14
N LYS A 31 -10.45 -0.77 -13.69
CA LYS A 31 -10.56 0.40 -14.58
C LYS A 31 -9.93 1.60 -13.88
N VAL A 32 -8.86 2.13 -14.47
CA VAL A 32 -8.19 3.36 -14.03
C VAL A 32 -9.25 4.45 -14.09
N GLN A 33 -9.81 4.81 -12.93
CA GLN A 33 -10.68 5.97 -12.81
C GLN A 33 -9.76 7.18 -12.59
N ASP A 34 -10.02 8.24 -13.36
CA ASP A 34 -9.20 9.44 -13.35
C ASP A 34 -9.37 10.21 -12.03
N ILE A 35 -8.26 10.77 -11.55
CA ILE A 35 -8.24 11.57 -10.32
C ILE A 35 -8.88 12.92 -10.62
N THR A 36 -9.87 13.30 -9.82
CA THR A 36 -10.50 14.63 -9.93
C THR A 36 -9.89 15.58 -8.91
N VAL A 37 -9.54 16.80 -9.33
CA VAL A 37 -8.89 17.78 -8.46
C VAL A 37 -9.76 19.02 -8.32
N TYR A 38 -9.80 19.54 -7.11
CA TYR A 38 -10.52 20.76 -6.76
C TYR A 38 -9.56 21.74 -6.08
N GLN A 39 -9.73 23.02 -6.38
CA GLN A 39 -9.02 24.12 -5.72
C GLN A 39 -9.97 24.87 -4.79
N PHE A 40 -9.51 25.17 -3.57
CA PHE A 40 -10.26 25.99 -2.65
C PHE A 40 -10.18 27.47 -3.03
N ASN A 41 -11.34 28.12 -3.13
CA ASN A 41 -11.46 29.54 -3.39
C ASN A 41 -11.88 30.26 -2.09
N ASP A 42 -10.99 31.07 -1.50
CA ASP A 42 -11.25 31.76 -0.22
C ASP A 42 -12.30 32.88 -0.34
N GLU A 43 -12.50 33.46 -1.52
CA GLU A 43 -13.49 34.52 -1.74
C GLU A 43 -14.92 33.97 -1.66
N ILE A 44 -15.14 32.79 -2.24
CA ILE A 44 -16.43 32.10 -2.26
C ILE A 44 -16.60 31.20 -1.03
N GLY A 45 -15.49 30.71 -0.47
CA GLY A 45 -15.46 29.76 0.64
C GLY A 45 -15.87 28.35 0.22
N ASP A 46 -15.64 27.97 -1.03
CA ASP A 46 -15.97 26.65 -1.58
C ASP A 46 -14.88 26.16 -2.56
N PHE A 47 -15.02 24.92 -3.00
CA PHE A 47 -14.12 24.27 -3.96
C PHE A 47 -14.61 24.42 -5.40
N GLU A 48 -13.67 24.71 -6.30
CA GLU A 48 -13.88 24.74 -7.74
C GLU A 48 -13.13 23.58 -8.39
N GLU A 49 -13.77 22.87 -9.33
CA GLU A 49 -13.16 21.74 -10.03
C GLU A 49 -12.13 22.26 -11.04
N LEU A 50 -10.91 21.72 -10.97
CA LEU A 50 -9.85 22.02 -11.93
C LEU A 50 -9.92 21.05 -13.11
N ILE A 51 -9.98 21.62 -14.32
CA ILE A 51 -9.86 20.85 -15.55
C ILE A 51 -8.36 20.64 -15.80
N ILE A 52 -7.90 19.41 -15.61
CA ILE A 52 -6.49 19.05 -15.77
C ILE A 52 -6.27 18.46 -17.17
N ASP A 53 -5.24 18.94 -17.85
CA ASP A 53 -4.79 18.34 -19.11
C ASP A 53 -4.17 16.94 -18.83
N PRO A 54 -4.50 15.91 -19.63
CA PRO A 54 -4.02 14.55 -19.40
C PRO A 54 -2.48 14.38 -19.38
N GLU A 55 -1.75 15.34 -19.94
CA GLU A 55 -0.27 15.34 -19.98
C GLU A 55 0.37 16.02 -18.77
N LEU A 56 -0.41 16.75 -17.96
CA LEU A 56 0.09 17.45 -16.78
C LEU A 56 0.23 16.49 -15.59
N LYS A 57 1.36 16.56 -14.89
CA LYS A 57 1.56 15.76 -13.68
C LYS A 57 0.86 16.43 -12.50
N LEU A 58 0.18 15.63 -11.68
CA LEU A 58 -0.51 16.11 -10.48
C LEU A 58 0.42 16.82 -9.49
N GLN A 59 1.69 16.40 -9.41
CA GLN A 59 2.70 17.03 -8.57
C GLN A 59 2.93 18.52 -8.94
N ASP A 60 2.76 18.88 -10.22
CA ASP A 60 3.07 20.22 -10.73
C ASP A 60 1.94 21.20 -10.38
N LEU A 61 0.81 20.70 -9.86
CA LEU A 61 -0.32 21.49 -9.36
C LEU A 61 -0.14 21.92 -7.90
N LEU A 62 0.81 21.32 -7.16
CA LEU A 62 1.01 21.59 -5.75
C LEU A 62 1.70 22.95 -5.56
N ASP A 63 0.91 23.97 -5.26
CA ASP A 63 1.35 25.34 -5.04
C ASP A 63 1.15 25.74 -3.57
N ASP A 64 2.16 26.35 -2.95
CA ASP A 64 2.20 26.65 -1.53
C ASP A 64 1.11 27.62 -1.07
N ASP A 65 0.53 28.40 -1.96
CA ASP A 65 -0.54 29.35 -1.66
C ASP A 65 -1.95 28.72 -1.71
N PHE A 66 -2.09 27.47 -2.18
CA PHE A 66 -3.40 26.85 -2.40
C PHE A 66 -3.73 25.70 -1.45
N VAL A 67 -5.04 25.51 -1.24
CA VAL A 67 -5.58 24.29 -0.66
C VAL A 67 -6.24 23.50 -1.77
N LEU A 68 -5.81 22.26 -1.97
CA LEU A 68 -6.26 21.38 -3.04
C LEU A 68 -6.95 20.15 -2.47
N LEU A 69 -7.93 19.64 -3.20
CA LEU A 69 -8.65 18.42 -2.84
C LEU A 69 -8.60 17.45 -4.01
N PHE A 70 -7.95 16.31 -3.81
CA PHE A 70 -7.82 15.25 -4.80
C PHE A 70 -8.78 14.12 -4.45
N THR A 71 -9.60 13.71 -5.42
CA THR A 71 -10.45 12.54 -5.28
C THR A 71 -9.80 11.38 -6.01
N ASP A 72 -9.46 10.34 -5.26
CA ASP A 72 -8.82 9.12 -5.74
C ASP A 72 -9.83 7.96 -5.65
N PRO A 73 -10.51 7.61 -6.77
CA PRO A 73 -11.48 6.53 -6.79
C PRO A 73 -10.84 5.14 -6.68
N GLN A 74 -9.54 5.02 -6.95
CA GLN A 74 -8.83 3.74 -6.84
C GLN A 74 -8.63 3.37 -5.37
N HIS A 75 -8.30 4.32 -4.51
CA HIS A 75 -8.09 4.04 -3.09
C HIS A 75 -9.30 4.40 -2.20
N TYR A 76 -10.43 4.78 -2.83
CA TYR A 76 -11.60 5.33 -2.14
C TYR A 76 -11.21 6.39 -1.11
N ARG A 77 -10.35 7.32 -1.54
CA ARG A 77 -9.77 8.33 -0.65
C ARG A 77 -9.89 9.71 -1.27
N VAL A 78 -10.15 10.68 -0.41
CA VAL A 78 -10.08 12.10 -0.74
C VAL A 78 -8.90 12.68 0.03
N TRP A 79 -7.96 13.26 -0.68
CA TRP A 79 -6.79 13.91 -0.11
C TRP A 79 -7.03 15.42 -0.06
N LEU A 80 -6.99 15.99 1.13
CA LEU A 80 -7.07 17.43 1.33
C LEU A 80 -5.64 17.93 1.58
N TRP A 81 -5.01 18.50 0.56
CA TRP A 81 -3.64 18.99 0.63
C TRP A 81 -3.64 20.48 0.97
N HIS A 82 -2.82 20.89 1.94
CA HIS A 82 -2.66 22.27 2.34
C HIS A 82 -1.27 22.79 1.98
N GLY A 83 -1.21 23.81 1.13
CA GLY A 83 -0.01 24.57 0.88
C GLY A 83 0.51 25.27 2.15
N TYR A 84 1.81 25.48 2.21
CA TYR A 84 2.53 26.03 3.36
C TYR A 84 2.08 27.45 3.71
N ASN A 85 1.81 28.29 2.71
CA ASN A 85 1.41 29.69 2.89
C ASN A 85 -0.08 29.86 3.20
N THR A 86 -0.87 28.79 3.17
CA THR A 86 -2.31 28.87 3.41
C THR A 86 -2.65 29.22 4.86
N THR A 87 -3.62 30.11 5.05
CA THR A 87 -4.00 30.54 6.40
C THR A 87 -4.78 29.47 7.16
N THR A 88 -4.73 29.49 8.50
CA THR A 88 -5.53 28.59 9.35
C THR A 88 -7.04 28.67 9.05
N ARG A 89 -7.53 29.85 8.68
CA ARG A 89 -8.93 30.06 8.29
C ARG A 89 -9.25 29.29 7.01
N MET A 90 -8.41 29.40 5.98
CA MET A 90 -8.59 28.67 4.72
C MET A 90 -8.62 27.16 4.96
N LYS A 91 -7.63 26.63 5.68
CA LYS A 91 -7.57 25.20 6.05
C LYS A 91 -8.85 24.74 6.77
N PHE A 92 -9.34 25.53 7.72
CA PHE A 92 -10.55 25.21 8.47
C PHE A 92 -11.82 25.18 7.59
N ILE A 93 -11.98 26.17 6.72
CA ILE A 93 -13.13 26.23 5.81
C ILE A 93 -13.05 25.09 4.79
N ALA A 94 -11.86 24.87 4.21
CA ALA A 94 -11.63 23.76 3.27
C ALA A 94 -11.95 22.40 3.91
N ALA A 95 -11.48 22.14 5.14
CA ALA A 95 -11.81 20.91 5.86
C ALA A 95 -13.32 20.76 6.15
N LYS A 96 -14.03 21.87 6.37
CA LYS A 96 -15.49 21.88 6.54
C LYS A 96 -16.23 21.59 5.23
N MET A 97 -15.69 22.02 4.09
CA MET A 97 -16.30 21.83 2.77
C MET A 97 -15.95 20.49 2.12
N ALA A 98 -14.81 19.88 2.50
CA ALA A 98 -14.35 18.61 1.95
C ALA A 98 -15.39 17.45 2.02
N PRO A 99 -16.19 17.28 3.09
CA PRO A 99 -17.27 16.28 3.14
C PRO A 99 -18.32 16.47 2.05
N VAL A 100 -18.65 17.71 1.67
CA VAL A 100 -19.63 18.01 0.63
C VAL A 100 -19.13 17.51 -0.72
N ILE A 101 -17.84 17.73 -1.02
CA ILE A 101 -17.21 17.25 -2.25
C ILE A 101 -17.11 15.72 -2.24
N ARG A 102 -16.69 15.12 -1.12
CA ARG A 102 -16.66 13.67 -0.94
C ARG A 102 -18.01 13.05 -1.27
N ASP A 103 -19.10 13.59 -0.71
CA ASP A 103 -20.44 13.02 -0.88
C ASP A 103 -20.95 13.07 -2.33
N LYS A 104 -20.40 13.96 -3.18
CA LYS A 104 -20.68 13.98 -4.63
C LYS A 104 -20.09 12.76 -5.35
N HIS A 105 -18.95 12.26 -4.89
CA HIS A 105 -18.24 11.11 -5.48
C HIS A 105 -18.65 9.79 -4.83
N GLY A 106 -18.88 9.80 -3.51
CA GLY A 106 -19.41 8.66 -2.77
C GLY A 106 -19.15 8.75 -1.28
N ILE A 107 -20.12 8.28 -0.49
CA ILE A 107 -20.02 8.28 0.98
C ILE A 107 -18.92 7.36 1.54
N ALA A 108 -18.44 6.41 0.74
CA ALA A 108 -17.43 5.43 1.14
C ALA A 108 -16.01 6.01 1.18
N PHE A 109 -15.80 7.21 0.65
CA PHE A 109 -14.47 7.79 0.54
C PHE A 109 -13.96 8.28 1.91
N LYS A 110 -12.70 7.97 2.24
CA LYS A 110 -12.04 8.48 3.45
C LYS A 110 -11.35 9.82 3.14
N ILE A 111 -11.66 10.87 3.90
CA ILE A 111 -10.92 12.14 3.80
C ILE A 111 -9.65 12.04 4.63
N THR A 112 -8.51 12.40 4.05
CA THR A 112 -7.21 12.48 4.72
C THR A 112 -6.61 13.86 4.45
N ALA A 113 -6.35 14.62 5.50
CA ALA A 113 -5.64 15.88 5.40
C ALA A 113 -4.13 15.63 5.30
N VAL A 114 -3.47 16.42 4.47
CA VAL A 114 -2.05 16.37 4.20
C VAL A 114 -1.54 17.81 4.19
N ASP A 115 -0.51 18.10 4.97
CA ASP A 115 0.16 19.39 4.94
C ASP A 115 1.42 19.30 4.07
N GLN A 116 1.77 20.39 3.39
CA GLN A 116 3.01 20.50 2.64
C GLN A 116 4.22 20.20 3.54
N ASP A 117 5.18 19.43 3.02
CA ASP A 117 6.36 18.90 3.71
C ASP A 117 6.09 17.79 4.75
N ASP A 118 4.82 17.41 4.97
CA ASP A 118 4.41 16.27 5.80
C ASP A 118 3.55 15.28 4.98
N GLU A 119 3.90 15.10 3.69
CA GLU A 119 3.15 14.21 2.80
C GLU A 119 3.34 12.74 3.15
N SER A 120 2.22 12.07 3.50
CA SER A 120 2.20 10.62 3.70
C SER A 120 2.62 9.86 2.43
N HIS A 121 3.23 8.68 2.62
CA HIS A 121 3.60 7.76 1.53
C HIS A 121 2.43 7.51 0.56
N GLY A 122 1.23 7.25 1.09
CA GLY A 122 0.05 7.01 0.24
C GLY A 122 -0.33 8.18 -0.65
N PHE A 123 -0.08 9.42 -0.22
CA PHE A 123 -0.30 10.61 -1.04
C PHE A 123 0.72 10.69 -2.18
N LYS A 124 1.99 10.39 -1.89
CA LYS A 124 3.05 10.33 -2.90
C LYS A 124 2.82 9.24 -3.94
N VAL A 125 2.28 8.09 -3.53
CA VAL A 125 1.83 7.03 -4.45
C VAL A 125 0.72 7.54 -5.38
N MET A 126 -0.27 8.27 -4.84
CA MET A 126 -1.35 8.87 -5.64
C MET A 126 -0.82 9.88 -6.67
N LEU A 127 0.20 10.67 -6.32
CA LEU A 127 0.88 11.60 -7.24
C LEU A 127 1.76 10.90 -8.29
N GLY A 128 1.98 9.58 -8.18
CA GLY A 128 2.89 8.82 -9.03
C GLY A 128 4.37 9.02 -8.72
N LEU A 129 4.70 9.54 -7.53
CA LEU A 129 6.09 9.76 -7.07
C LEU A 129 6.71 8.49 -6.47
N GLU A 130 5.90 7.68 -5.80
CA GLU A 130 6.32 6.46 -5.11
C GLU A 130 5.51 5.26 -5.58
N LYS A 131 6.07 4.06 -5.40
CA LYS A 131 5.37 2.80 -5.70
C LYS A 131 4.49 2.40 -4.52
N GLU A 132 3.35 1.80 -4.82
CA GLU A 132 2.51 1.18 -3.81
C GLU A 132 3.29 0.05 -3.11
N ILE A 133 3.28 0.05 -1.78
CA ILE A 133 3.91 -1.00 -1.00
C ILE A 133 2.91 -2.14 -0.92
N ASP A 134 3.20 -3.22 -1.62
CA ASP A 134 2.45 -4.46 -1.48
C ASP A 134 2.88 -5.14 -0.16
N TYR A 135 2.03 -5.08 0.85
CA TYR A 135 2.26 -5.71 2.15
C TYR A 135 2.00 -7.23 2.12
N GLU A 136 1.44 -7.76 1.03
CA GLU A 136 1.27 -9.21 0.81
C GLU A 136 2.56 -9.86 0.29
N LEU A 137 3.50 -9.08 -0.27
CA LEU A 137 4.86 -9.53 -0.47
C LEU A 137 5.48 -9.81 0.89
N THR A 138 5.52 -11.10 1.24
CA THR A 138 6.14 -11.69 2.44
C THR A 138 7.19 -10.76 3.04
N GLN A 139 6.92 -10.30 4.26
CA GLN A 139 7.86 -9.54 5.06
C GLN A 139 9.14 -10.38 5.25
N THR A 140 10.13 -10.22 4.38
CA THR A 140 11.49 -10.72 4.59
C THR A 140 12.15 -9.79 5.60
N GLY A 141 11.63 -9.77 6.83
CA GLY A 141 12.41 -9.30 7.96
C GLY A 141 13.66 -10.18 8.11
N PRO A 142 14.62 -9.83 8.98
CA PRO A 142 15.59 -10.82 9.37
C PRO A 142 14.81 -12.02 9.94
N ALA A 143 14.72 -13.11 9.19
CA ALA A 143 14.47 -14.40 9.78
C ALA A 143 15.62 -14.54 10.76
N TYR A 144 15.35 -14.43 12.04
CA TYR A 144 16.34 -14.73 13.06
C TYR A 144 16.67 -16.22 12.88
N GLU A 145 17.69 -16.48 12.07
CA GLU A 145 18.33 -17.77 11.95
C GLU A 145 19.16 -17.90 13.22
N GLY A 146 18.52 -18.35 14.30
CA GLY A 146 19.17 -18.50 15.61
C GLY A 146 20.55 -19.13 15.44
N THR A 147 21.57 -18.45 15.94
CA THR A 147 22.94 -18.93 15.82
C THR A 147 23.19 -20.03 16.84
N ALA A 148 24.24 -20.83 16.65
CA ALA A 148 24.62 -21.85 17.64
C ALA A 148 24.91 -21.24 19.03
N GLU A 149 25.41 -20.00 19.06
CA GLU A 149 25.66 -19.24 20.29
C GLU A 149 24.34 -18.90 21.02
N ASP A 150 23.28 -18.62 20.27
CA ASP A 150 21.96 -18.34 20.83
C ASP A 150 21.32 -19.60 21.43
N LEU A 151 21.53 -20.76 20.81
CA LEU A 151 21.06 -22.05 21.33
C LEU A 151 21.80 -22.44 22.62
N GLU A 152 23.13 -22.27 22.67
CA GLU A 152 23.92 -22.51 23.87
C GLU A 152 23.52 -21.55 25.01
N LEU A 153 23.27 -20.28 24.69
CA LEU A 153 22.80 -19.30 25.66
C LEU A 153 21.43 -19.69 26.23
N LEU A 154 20.49 -20.13 25.38
CA LEU A 154 19.17 -20.60 25.78
C LEU A 154 19.23 -21.88 26.62
N GLU A 155 20.10 -22.82 26.29
CA GLU A 155 20.32 -24.04 27.08
C GLU A 155 20.96 -23.76 28.45
N SER A 156 21.84 -22.75 28.53
CA SER A 156 22.50 -22.34 29.77
C SER A 156 21.57 -21.60 30.74
N LEU A 157 20.44 -21.08 30.26
CA LEU A 157 19.49 -20.32 31.06
C LEU A 157 18.37 -21.25 31.57
N SER A 158 18.17 -21.28 32.89
CA SER A 158 17.00 -21.96 33.46
C SER A 158 15.72 -21.29 32.95
N ARG A 159 14.64 -22.07 32.73
CA ARG A 159 13.34 -21.56 32.25
C ARG A 159 12.83 -20.35 33.05
N GLU A 160 13.08 -20.35 34.35
CA GLU A 160 12.74 -19.24 35.26
C GLU A 160 13.47 -17.95 34.91
N ARG A 161 14.73 -18.05 34.46
CA ARG A 161 15.55 -16.90 34.07
C ARG A 161 15.21 -16.38 32.69
N ILE A 162 14.81 -17.26 31.76
CA ILE A 162 14.29 -16.89 30.45
C ILE A 162 12.99 -16.08 30.62
N LEU A 163 12.06 -16.57 31.45
CA LEU A 163 10.80 -15.87 31.76
C LEU A 163 11.06 -14.49 32.38
N LEU A 164 12.03 -14.38 33.30
CA LEU A 164 12.40 -13.12 33.96
C LEU A 164 13.02 -12.10 32.99
N ILE A 165 13.74 -12.56 31.97
CA ILE A 165 14.32 -11.71 30.93
C ILE A 165 13.24 -11.20 29.97
N LEU A 166 12.30 -12.08 29.57
CA LEU A 166 11.18 -11.72 28.69
C LEU A 166 10.23 -10.72 29.36
N GLU A 167 9.86 -10.97 30.62
CA GLU A 167 9.04 -10.05 31.42
C GLU A 167 9.70 -8.67 31.58
N LYS A 168 11.03 -8.63 31.74
CA LYS A 168 11.79 -7.38 31.80
C LYS A 168 11.92 -6.67 30.45
N ALA A 169 11.91 -7.42 29.34
CA ALA A 169 11.94 -6.90 27.98
C ALA A 169 10.58 -6.40 27.48
N GLY A 170 9.49 -6.67 28.23
CA GLY A 170 8.14 -6.22 27.89
C GLY A 170 7.54 -6.98 26.70
N ILE A 171 8.02 -8.19 26.44
CA ILE A 171 7.50 -9.13 25.43
C ILE A 171 6.72 -10.23 26.15
#